data_AF-A0A0C3IEE4-F1
#
_entry.id   AF-A0A0C3IEE4-F1
#
_cell.length_a   1.000
_cell.length_b   1.000
_cell.length_c   1.000
_cell.angle_alpha   90.00
_cell.angle_beta   90.00
_cell.angle_gamma   90.00
#
_symmetry.space_group_name_H-M   'P 1'
#
loop_
_entity.id
_entity.type
_entity.pdbx_description
1 polymer ?
#
loop_
_entity_poly.entity_id
_entity_poly.type
_entity_poly.pdbx_seq_one_letter_code
_entity_poly.pdbx_strand_id
1 'polypeptide(L)'
;MHHQEVDEETPLIPTPNDAQDGSPKVTRTPLPWKQFFIVLLLQLSEPLTSQVIAPFLPQLIRDIGVTHGDDSSIGYYVGLVHSVFFMTEACTIFHWSRASDMIGRKPVLMTGLLGLSMSMYCFGLSKTFLGLLFSRCLNGALNGNIGVMKSMIAELTDPTNMALACSFLPLTWFFGTTIGPLIGGLLEHPAEKYPGVFGGSTFFETYPYFLPCSVSATFAVICWFVAYFFLKETTTPQMSAKDYFLRRKSKPKGPNGGLPATTENGVHCDNNEGQLPLRKLLVPNVLIAAGCYACFAFSDIAARTVLPVYFTIPIEMGGLGLRPSAIGTILSLQGFASGFCQTLLFARLHDRLGPKNLYLVGSSLFLPAIVFFPVTAWVARERGLDYVVWTLVGTQMMLFVFAGFSFTVTFIYVNAAAPNRASIGATNGLAQMMVSVTRALGPIGANSAFSLSIQKHVMGGYFVYWLMLVMASVTFGMGFLLPKKPWTV
;
A
#
# COMPACT_ATOMS: atom_id res chain seq x y z
N MET A 1 -7.80 -49.58 13.24
CA MET A 1 -8.93 -49.39 12.31
C MET A 1 -9.24 -47.90 12.25
N HIS A 2 -8.62 -47.18 11.33
CA HIS A 2 -9.04 -45.82 10.99
C HIS A 2 -9.57 -45.89 9.56
N HIS A 3 -10.86 -45.56 9.39
CA HIS A 3 -11.50 -45.46 8.09
C HIS A 3 -10.82 -44.35 7.29
N GLN A 4 -10.24 -44.73 6.15
CA GLN A 4 -9.74 -43.81 5.15
C GLN A 4 -10.95 -43.41 4.30
N GLU A 5 -11.35 -42.14 4.35
CA GLU A 5 -12.36 -41.59 3.44
C GLU A 5 -11.80 -41.67 2.02
N VAL A 6 -12.49 -42.44 1.18
CA VAL A 6 -12.15 -42.62 -0.23
C VAL A 6 -12.70 -41.42 -0.98
N ASP A 7 -11.80 -40.59 -1.51
CA ASP A 7 -12.11 -39.45 -2.38
C ASP A 7 -12.18 -39.91 -3.85
N GLU A 8 -12.94 -39.22 -4.70
CA GLU A 8 -13.19 -39.58 -6.11
C GLU A 8 -11.93 -39.58 -6.99
N GLU A 9 -10.81 -39.05 -6.49
CA GLU A 9 -9.51 -39.07 -7.16
C GLU A 9 -8.64 -40.30 -6.81
N THR A 10 -9.13 -41.26 -6.02
CA THR A 10 -8.35 -42.45 -5.64
C THR A 10 -8.30 -43.45 -6.81
N PRO A 11 -7.13 -43.72 -7.44
CA PRO A 11 -7.06 -44.67 -8.54
C PRO A 11 -7.36 -46.10 -8.04
N LEU A 12 -8.32 -46.77 -8.68
CA LEU A 12 -8.84 -48.09 -8.30
C LEU A 12 -7.82 -49.25 -8.50
N ILE A 13 -6.64 -48.97 -9.06
CA ILE A 13 -5.59 -49.97 -9.31
C ILE A 13 -4.29 -49.45 -8.68
N PRO A 14 -3.79 -50.08 -7.60
CA PRO A 14 -2.49 -49.75 -7.05
C PRO A 14 -1.42 -50.12 -8.06
N THR A 15 -0.56 -49.18 -8.43
CA THR A 15 0.62 -49.49 -9.24
C THR A 15 1.74 -49.99 -8.31
N PRO A 16 2.64 -50.88 -8.76
CA PRO A 16 3.68 -51.45 -7.89
C PRO A 16 4.68 -50.42 -7.30
N ASN A 17 4.60 -49.15 -7.70
CA ASN A 17 5.42 -48.05 -7.20
C ASN A 17 4.82 -47.32 -5.98
N ASP A 18 3.60 -47.64 -5.55
CA ASP A 18 2.92 -46.92 -4.45
C ASP A 18 3.48 -47.28 -3.05
N ALA A 19 4.46 -48.18 -2.96
CA ALA A 19 5.13 -48.53 -1.71
C ALA A 19 6.24 -47.56 -1.27
N GLN A 20 6.45 -46.44 -1.97
CA GLN A 20 7.46 -45.43 -1.63
C GLN A 20 6.94 -43.99 -1.55
N ASP A 21 5.63 -43.75 -1.57
CA ASP A 21 5.11 -42.37 -1.54
C ASP A 21 5.01 -41.80 -0.12
N GLY A 22 6.18 -41.57 0.48
CA GLY A 22 6.32 -40.53 1.48
C GLY A 22 6.31 -39.20 0.76
N SER A 23 5.13 -38.62 0.50
CA SER A 23 4.99 -37.28 -0.08
C SER A 23 6.04 -36.35 0.54
N PRO A 24 6.94 -35.72 -0.23
CA PRO A 24 8.03 -34.95 0.33
C PRO A 24 7.43 -33.83 1.20
N LYS A 25 7.73 -33.85 2.51
CA LYS A 25 7.42 -32.72 3.39
C LYS A 25 8.04 -31.49 2.74
N VAL A 26 7.22 -30.58 2.22
CA VAL A 26 7.68 -29.35 1.57
C VAL A 26 8.51 -28.57 2.58
N THR A 27 9.83 -28.70 2.52
CA THR A 27 10.78 -28.01 3.39
C THR A 27 10.77 -26.53 3.01
N ARG A 28 10.50 -25.66 3.99
CA ARG A 28 10.47 -24.20 3.78
C ARG A 28 11.84 -23.72 3.29
N THR A 29 11.87 -23.07 2.12
CA THR A 29 13.12 -22.46 1.62
C THR A 29 13.45 -21.21 2.42
N PRO A 30 14.71 -21.01 2.83
CA PRO A 30 15.10 -19.82 3.58
C PRO A 30 15.01 -18.57 2.68
N LEU A 31 14.50 -17.46 3.23
CA LEU A 31 14.42 -16.19 2.51
C LEU A 31 15.82 -15.63 2.21
N PRO A 32 16.03 -14.98 1.04
CA PRO A 32 17.27 -14.28 0.72
C PRO A 32 17.35 -12.95 1.49
N TRP A 33 17.59 -13.04 2.80
CA TRP A 33 17.51 -11.93 3.77
C TRP A 33 18.26 -10.66 3.35
N LYS A 34 19.43 -10.79 2.72
CA LYS A 34 20.21 -9.63 2.27
C LYS A 34 19.47 -8.80 1.23
N GLN A 35 18.95 -9.43 0.18
CA GLN A 35 18.23 -8.71 -0.88
C GLN A 35 16.85 -8.28 -0.39
N PHE A 36 16.17 -9.14 0.37
CA PHE A 36 14.88 -8.82 0.95
C PHE A 36 14.93 -7.59 1.87
N PHE A 37 15.92 -7.50 2.76
CA PHE A 37 16.10 -6.35 3.65
C PHE A 37 16.41 -5.06 2.88
N ILE A 38 17.20 -5.14 1.80
CA ILE A 38 17.43 -3.97 0.93
C ILE A 38 16.10 -3.50 0.35
N VAL A 39 15.28 -4.40 -0.21
CA VAL A 39 13.98 -4.02 -0.78
C VAL A 39 13.07 -3.39 0.29
N LEU A 40 13.03 -3.93 1.51
CA LEU A 40 12.29 -3.32 2.63
C LEU A 40 12.81 -1.93 2.99
N LEU A 41 14.13 -1.72 2.99
CA LEU A 41 14.74 -0.41 3.24
C LEU A 41 14.38 0.61 2.15
N LEU A 42 14.43 0.20 0.88
CA LEU A 42 13.99 1.06 -0.23
C LEU A 42 12.49 1.35 -0.12
N GLN A 43 11.70 0.37 0.28
CA GLN A 43 10.25 0.53 0.46
C GLN A 43 9.89 1.48 1.60
N LEU A 44 10.77 1.67 2.59
CA LEU A 44 10.56 2.62 3.67
C LEU A 44 10.62 4.08 3.21
N SER A 45 11.31 4.42 2.11
CA SER A 45 11.48 5.82 1.70
C SER A 45 10.16 6.47 1.31
N GLU A 46 9.25 5.68 0.77
CA GLU A 46 7.95 6.14 0.29
C GLU A 46 6.96 6.51 1.41
N PRO A 47 6.63 5.63 2.37
CA PRO A 47 5.77 6.01 3.49
C PRO A 47 6.44 7.10 4.33
N LEU A 48 7.78 7.14 4.44
CA LEU A 48 8.47 8.22 5.15
C LEU A 48 8.24 9.59 4.49
N THR A 49 8.49 9.69 3.17
CA THR A 49 8.29 10.93 2.40
C THR A 49 6.82 11.30 2.23
N SER A 50 5.89 10.35 2.30
CA SER A 50 4.46 10.66 2.26
C SER A 50 3.97 11.21 3.60
N GLN A 51 4.36 10.57 4.71
CA GLN A 51 3.84 10.87 6.04
C GLN A 51 4.51 12.07 6.72
N VAL A 52 5.71 12.48 6.28
CA VAL A 52 6.41 13.63 6.85
C VAL A 52 5.67 14.95 6.68
N ILE A 53 4.82 15.08 5.65
CA ILE A 53 4.10 16.34 5.35
C ILE A 53 2.83 16.50 6.17
N ALA A 54 2.22 15.39 6.58
CA ALA A 54 0.95 15.37 7.30
C ALA A 54 0.84 16.36 8.48
N PRO A 55 1.83 16.45 9.40
CA PRO A 55 1.70 17.34 10.57
C PRO A 55 1.73 18.83 10.23
N PHE A 56 2.48 19.23 9.21
CA PHE A 56 2.71 20.64 8.90
C PHE A 56 1.92 21.14 7.67
N LEU A 57 1.33 20.25 6.88
CA LEU A 57 0.59 20.63 5.66
C LEU A 57 -0.52 21.65 5.89
N PRO A 58 -1.36 21.54 6.95
CA PRO A 58 -2.40 22.53 7.19
C PRO A 58 -1.83 23.93 7.45
N GLN A 59 -0.75 24.02 8.23
CA GLN A 59 -0.07 25.29 8.51
C GLN A 59 0.63 25.83 7.26
N LEU A 60 1.30 24.99 6.47
CA LEU A 60 1.90 25.39 5.20
C LEU A 60 0.87 25.99 4.23
N ILE A 61 -0.34 25.43 4.15
CA ILE A 61 -1.41 26.00 3.32
C ILE A 61 -1.87 27.36 3.84
N ARG A 62 -1.95 27.53 5.17
CA ARG A 62 -2.28 28.80 5.81
C ARG A 62 -1.20 29.86 5.53
N ASP A 63 0.07 29.50 5.65
CA ASP A 63 1.19 30.43 5.45
C ASP A 63 1.33 30.88 3.98
N ILE A 64 0.96 30.03 3.01
CA ILE A 64 0.89 30.42 1.59
C ILE A 64 -0.28 31.39 1.34
N GLY A 65 -1.32 31.38 2.18
CA GLY A 65 -2.42 32.34 2.12
C GLY A 65 -3.43 32.12 0.99
N VAL A 66 -3.46 30.94 0.37
CA VAL A 66 -4.39 30.62 -0.75
C VAL A 66 -5.86 30.65 -0.32
N THR A 67 -6.13 30.45 0.96
CA THR A 67 -7.48 30.51 1.52
C THR A 67 -7.98 31.93 1.73
N HIS A 68 -7.17 32.97 1.46
CA HIS A 68 -7.54 34.38 1.68
C HIS A 68 -8.11 34.67 3.09
N GLY A 69 -7.66 33.93 4.11
CA GLY A 69 -8.11 34.06 5.50
C GLY A 69 -9.28 33.17 5.90
N ASP A 70 -9.81 32.34 5.00
CA ASP A 70 -10.85 31.36 5.33
C ASP A 70 -10.26 30.03 5.80
N ASP A 71 -10.19 29.86 7.13
CA ASP A 71 -9.70 28.63 7.76
C ASP A 71 -10.56 27.39 7.44
N SER A 72 -11.83 27.57 7.05
CA SER A 72 -12.72 26.44 6.72
C SER A 72 -12.32 25.73 5.42
N SER A 73 -11.65 26.45 4.51
CA SER A 73 -11.20 25.93 3.23
C SER A 73 -9.85 25.18 3.29
N ILE A 74 -9.10 25.26 4.40
CA ILE A 74 -7.78 24.60 4.54
C ILE A 74 -7.88 23.09 4.26
N GLY A 75 -8.91 22.43 4.80
CA GLY A 75 -9.12 21.00 4.60
C GLY A 75 -9.31 20.60 3.13
N TYR A 76 -9.93 21.46 2.32
CA TYR A 76 -10.11 21.24 0.88
C TYR A 76 -8.77 21.26 0.15
N TYR A 77 -7.93 22.26 0.41
CA TYR A 77 -6.61 22.39 -0.23
C TYR A 77 -5.65 21.28 0.21
N VAL A 78 -5.65 20.90 1.49
CA VAL A 78 -4.92 19.73 2.00
C VAL A 78 -5.35 18.46 1.25
N GLY A 79 -6.67 18.24 1.13
CA GLY A 79 -7.24 17.13 0.38
C GLY A 79 -6.83 17.12 -1.10
N LEU A 80 -6.79 18.28 -1.76
CA LEU A 80 -6.36 18.41 -3.15
C LEU A 80 -4.90 17.99 -3.35
N VAL A 81 -4.00 18.44 -2.46
CA VAL A 81 -2.57 18.10 -2.48
C VAL A 81 -2.36 16.58 -2.36
N HIS A 82 -3.12 15.90 -1.49
CA HIS A 82 -3.07 14.44 -1.36
C HIS A 82 -3.68 13.71 -2.57
N SER A 83 -4.81 14.20 -3.10
CA SER A 83 -5.55 13.53 -4.17
C SER A 83 -4.80 13.56 -5.49
N VAL A 84 -4.14 14.67 -5.81
CA VAL A 84 -3.39 14.82 -7.07
C VAL A 84 -2.16 13.89 -7.11
N PHE A 85 -1.56 13.57 -5.97
CA PHE A 85 -0.51 12.54 -5.90
C PHE A 85 -1.05 11.18 -6.37
N PHE A 86 -2.15 10.69 -5.77
CA PHE A 86 -2.74 9.39 -6.13
C PHE A 86 -3.33 9.37 -7.54
N MET A 87 -3.90 10.48 -8.00
CA MET A 87 -4.40 10.62 -9.37
C MET A 87 -3.26 10.47 -10.39
N THR A 88 -2.13 11.14 -10.14
CA THR A 88 -0.98 11.06 -11.05
C THR A 88 -0.29 9.69 -10.99
N GLU A 89 -0.22 9.09 -9.80
CA GLU A 89 0.26 7.72 -9.60
C GLU A 89 -0.62 6.73 -10.40
N ALA A 90 -1.95 6.84 -10.33
CA ALA A 90 -2.85 5.98 -11.08
C ALA A 90 -2.56 6.00 -12.60
N CYS A 91 -2.28 7.17 -13.18
CA CYS A 91 -1.96 7.29 -14.61
C CYS A 91 -0.60 6.65 -14.99
N THR A 92 0.37 6.65 -14.08
CA THR A 92 1.78 6.32 -14.40
C THR A 92 2.24 4.97 -13.88
N ILE A 93 1.67 4.46 -12.78
CA ILE A 93 2.12 3.24 -12.09
C ILE A 93 2.12 2.00 -12.98
N PHE A 94 1.09 1.84 -13.83
CA PHE A 94 1.03 0.73 -14.78
C PHE A 94 2.16 0.80 -15.80
N HIS A 95 2.48 2.01 -16.29
CA HIS A 95 3.56 2.23 -17.25
C HIS A 95 4.91 1.90 -16.64
N TRP A 96 5.17 2.35 -15.41
CA TRP A 96 6.41 2.02 -14.69
C TRP A 96 6.53 0.53 -14.39
N SER A 97 5.43 -0.13 -14.04
CA SER A 97 5.42 -1.57 -13.77
C SER A 97 5.80 -2.36 -15.02
N ARG A 98 5.22 -2.03 -16.19
CA ARG A 98 5.60 -2.64 -17.48
C ARG A 98 7.02 -2.30 -17.91
N ALA A 99 7.43 -1.05 -17.73
CA ALA A 99 8.80 -0.64 -18.03
C ALA A 99 9.79 -1.46 -17.20
N SER A 100 9.46 -1.75 -15.94
CA SER A 100 10.32 -2.56 -15.06
C SER A 100 10.37 -4.04 -15.47
N ASP A 101 9.30 -4.58 -16.06
CA ASP A 101 9.33 -5.94 -16.62
C ASP A 101 10.26 -6.03 -17.85
N MET A 102 10.42 -4.94 -18.62
CA MET A 102 11.20 -4.93 -19.88
C MET A 102 12.67 -4.54 -19.67
N ILE A 103 12.90 -3.51 -18.86
CA ILE A 103 14.23 -2.89 -18.64
C ILE A 103 14.96 -3.53 -17.44
N GLY A 104 14.22 -4.20 -16.55
CA GLY A 104 14.69 -4.66 -15.25
C GLY A 104 14.09 -3.84 -14.10
N ARG A 105 14.00 -4.45 -12.92
CA ARG A 105 13.46 -3.83 -11.70
C ARG A 105 14.37 -2.73 -11.17
N LYS A 106 15.68 -2.96 -11.17
CA LYS A 106 16.65 -2.07 -10.54
C LYS A 106 16.69 -0.68 -11.19
N PRO A 107 16.79 -0.53 -12.54
CA PRO A 107 16.81 0.79 -13.16
C PRO A 107 15.54 1.60 -12.89
N VAL A 108 14.37 0.94 -12.90
CA VAL A 108 13.09 1.62 -12.65
C VAL A 108 12.97 2.07 -11.19
N LEU A 109 13.33 1.22 -10.23
CA LEU A 109 13.36 1.60 -8.81
C LEU A 109 14.33 2.77 -8.57
N MET A 110 15.49 2.77 -9.21
CA MET A 110 16.44 3.88 -9.13
C MET A 110 15.87 5.18 -9.69
N THR A 111 15.16 5.15 -10.83
CA THR A 111 14.51 6.35 -11.36
C THR A 111 13.41 6.86 -10.44
N GLY A 112 12.63 5.96 -9.83
CA GLY A 112 11.58 6.35 -8.91
C GLY A 112 12.11 6.94 -7.60
N LEU A 113 13.18 6.39 -7.04
CA LEU A 113 13.84 6.93 -5.84
C LEU A 113 14.45 8.33 -6.08
N LEU A 114 15.00 8.60 -7.28
CA LEU A 114 15.44 9.95 -7.65
C LEU A 114 14.27 10.91 -7.82
N GLY A 115 13.19 10.47 -8.49
CA GLY A 115 11.98 11.27 -8.63
C GLY A 115 11.35 11.62 -7.28
N LEU A 116 11.33 10.66 -6.36
CA LEU A 116 10.86 10.83 -4.99
C LEU A 116 11.69 11.88 -4.23
N SER A 117 13.03 11.78 -4.27
CA SER A 117 13.89 12.73 -3.58
C SER A 117 13.82 14.13 -4.18
N MET A 118 13.88 14.24 -5.52
CA MET A 118 13.83 15.52 -6.23
C MET A 118 12.50 16.24 -5.99
N SER A 119 11.37 15.54 -6.13
CA SER A 119 10.05 16.12 -5.87
C SER A 119 9.89 16.59 -4.42
N MET A 120 10.48 15.87 -3.46
CA MET A 120 10.42 16.24 -2.06
C MET A 120 11.27 17.47 -1.72
N TYR A 121 12.45 17.63 -2.35
CA TYR A 121 13.21 18.88 -2.26
C TYR A 121 12.44 20.06 -2.88
N CYS A 122 11.84 19.87 -4.05
CA CYS A 122 11.00 20.89 -4.69
C CYS A 122 9.80 21.28 -3.81
N PHE A 123 9.18 20.31 -3.14
CA PHE A 123 8.07 20.56 -2.22
C PHE A 123 8.49 21.46 -1.05
N GLY A 124 9.63 21.16 -0.41
CA GLY A 124 10.15 21.97 0.71
C GLY A 124 10.60 23.39 0.33
N LEU A 125 10.94 23.60 -0.95
CA LEU A 125 11.33 24.93 -1.49
C LEU A 125 10.14 25.70 -2.09
N SER A 126 8.94 25.14 -2.11
CA SER A 126 7.78 25.77 -2.75
C SER A 126 7.12 26.80 -1.85
N LYS A 127 6.93 28.03 -2.37
CA LYS A 127 6.20 29.12 -1.71
C LYS A 127 4.80 29.36 -2.27
N THR A 128 4.45 28.66 -3.35
CA THR A 128 3.17 28.83 -4.03
C THR A 128 2.42 27.50 -4.01
N PHE A 129 1.09 27.59 -3.95
CA PHE A 129 0.25 26.38 -3.98
C PHE A 129 0.41 25.57 -5.26
N LEU A 130 0.59 26.23 -6.41
CA LEU A 130 0.88 25.55 -7.67
C LEU A 130 2.24 24.84 -7.63
N GLY A 131 3.26 25.40 -6.97
CA GLY A 131 4.55 24.73 -6.77
C GLY A 131 4.43 23.46 -5.93
N LEU A 132 3.60 23.49 -4.87
CA LEU A 132 3.28 22.30 -4.08
C LEU A 132 2.55 21.25 -4.93
N LEU A 133 1.55 21.67 -5.71
CA LEU A 133 0.78 20.77 -6.56
C LEU A 133 1.66 20.12 -7.63
N PHE A 134 2.51 20.90 -8.30
CA PHE A 134 3.46 20.40 -9.28
C PHE A 134 4.45 19.41 -8.66
N SER A 135 4.97 19.71 -7.47
CA SER A 135 5.85 18.80 -6.73
C SER A 135 5.14 17.49 -6.37
N ARG A 136 3.85 17.52 -6.03
CA ARG A 136 3.04 16.31 -5.79
C ARG A 136 2.76 15.51 -7.06
N CYS A 137 2.43 16.19 -8.16
CA CYS A 137 2.30 15.56 -9.47
C CYS A 137 3.59 14.87 -9.85
N LEU A 138 4.73 15.55 -9.71
CA LEU A 138 6.04 15.00 -10.04
C LEU A 138 6.36 13.76 -9.18
N ASN A 139 6.06 13.82 -7.88
CA ASN A 139 6.19 12.68 -6.99
C ASN A 139 5.32 11.51 -7.49
N GLY A 140 4.01 11.71 -7.66
CA GLY A 140 3.10 10.66 -8.14
C GLY A 140 3.47 10.11 -9.52
N ALA A 141 3.93 10.95 -10.43
CA ALA A 141 4.29 10.57 -11.81
C ALA A 141 5.56 9.71 -11.88
N LEU A 142 6.53 9.95 -10.99
CA LEU A 142 7.80 9.23 -10.96
C LEU A 142 7.80 8.08 -9.95
N ASN A 143 6.81 8.01 -9.06
CA ASN A 143 6.77 7.03 -7.99
C ASN A 143 6.09 5.72 -8.41
N GLY A 144 6.75 4.97 -9.28
CA GLY A 144 6.36 3.61 -9.66
C GLY A 144 6.72 2.53 -8.63
N ASN A 145 7.33 2.92 -7.51
CA ASN A 145 8.12 2.02 -6.68
C ASN A 145 7.28 0.93 -6.00
N ILE A 146 6.09 1.24 -5.47
CA ILE A 146 5.24 0.24 -4.78
C ILE A 146 5.01 -1.00 -5.66
N GLY A 147 4.59 -0.78 -6.91
CA GLY A 147 4.28 -1.87 -7.85
C GLY A 147 5.52 -2.69 -8.20
N VAL A 148 6.65 -2.03 -8.43
CA VAL A 148 7.91 -2.69 -8.82
C VAL A 148 8.53 -3.46 -7.65
N MET A 149 8.53 -2.91 -6.43
CA MET A 149 9.04 -3.60 -5.23
C MET A 149 8.20 -4.82 -4.88
N LYS A 150 6.87 -4.71 -4.99
CA LYS A 150 5.95 -5.85 -4.86
C LYS A 150 6.29 -6.98 -5.82
N SER A 151 6.56 -6.64 -7.08
CA SER A 151 6.94 -7.61 -8.10
C SER A 151 8.31 -8.22 -7.81
N MET A 152 9.28 -7.42 -7.37
CA MET A 152 10.59 -7.88 -6.95
C MET A 152 10.53 -8.83 -5.75
N ILE A 153 9.66 -8.57 -4.78
CA ILE A 153 9.43 -9.46 -3.64
C ILE A 153 8.80 -10.77 -4.09
N ALA A 154 7.84 -10.72 -5.01
CA ALA A 154 7.25 -11.93 -5.59
C ALA A 154 8.30 -12.78 -6.33
N GLU A 155 9.27 -12.17 -7.01
CA GLU A 155 10.38 -12.86 -7.69
C GLU A 155 11.45 -13.39 -6.74
N LEU A 156 11.69 -12.72 -5.62
CA LEU A 156 12.64 -13.15 -4.58
C LEU A 156 12.10 -14.27 -3.67
N THR A 157 10.80 -14.57 -3.76
CA THR A 157 10.11 -15.49 -2.85
C THR A 157 9.49 -16.67 -3.59
N ASP A 158 9.27 -17.73 -2.82
CA ASP A 158 8.60 -18.95 -3.28
C ASP A 158 7.28 -19.12 -2.52
N PRO A 159 6.34 -19.95 -3.02
CA PRO A 159 5.09 -20.24 -2.30
C PRO A 159 5.30 -20.70 -0.84
N THR A 160 6.45 -21.30 -0.53
CA THR A 160 6.78 -21.81 0.82
C THR A 160 7.19 -20.71 1.82
N ASN A 161 7.72 -19.59 1.34
CA ASN A 161 8.26 -18.50 2.17
C ASN A 161 7.57 -17.14 1.93
N MET A 162 6.70 -17.05 0.92
CA MET A 162 5.95 -15.84 0.56
C MET A 162 5.12 -15.32 1.73
N ALA A 163 4.48 -16.18 2.52
CA ALA A 163 3.72 -15.76 3.70
C ALA A 163 4.60 -15.06 4.75
N LEU A 164 5.84 -15.52 4.94
CA LEU A 164 6.81 -14.90 5.84
C LEU A 164 7.32 -13.58 5.27
N ALA A 165 7.62 -13.48 3.98
CA ALA A 165 8.01 -12.20 3.38
C ALA A 165 6.87 -11.17 3.47
N CYS A 166 5.64 -11.61 3.21
CA CYS A 166 4.46 -10.77 3.28
C CYS A 166 4.20 -10.22 4.70
N SER A 167 4.61 -10.93 5.77
CA SER A 167 4.45 -10.41 7.15
C SER A 167 5.34 -9.20 7.45
N PHE A 168 6.45 -9.01 6.72
CA PHE A 168 7.34 -7.85 6.89
C PHE A 168 6.94 -6.65 6.02
N LEU A 169 6.12 -6.83 4.98
CA LEU A 169 5.69 -5.71 4.13
C LEU A 169 5.06 -4.55 4.92
N PRO A 170 4.15 -4.80 5.89
CA PRO A 170 3.53 -3.72 6.63
C PRO A 170 4.49 -3.00 7.58
N LEU A 171 5.64 -3.60 7.92
CA LEU A 171 6.65 -3.00 8.80
C LEU A 171 7.17 -1.68 8.21
N THR A 172 7.29 -1.61 6.88
CA THR A 172 7.73 -0.40 6.15
C THR A 172 6.75 0.75 6.34
N TRP A 173 5.44 0.47 6.23
CA TRP A 173 4.38 1.45 6.47
C TRP A 173 4.28 1.85 7.94
N PHE A 174 4.47 0.90 8.85
CA PHE A 174 4.57 1.19 10.28
C PHE A 174 5.68 2.21 10.56
N PHE A 175 6.92 1.93 10.17
CA PHE A 175 8.03 2.84 10.41
C PHE A 175 7.83 4.20 9.74
N GLY A 176 7.33 4.24 8.51
CA GLY A 176 7.06 5.50 7.82
C GLY A 176 5.96 6.34 8.48
N THR A 177 4.88 5.71 8.95
CA THR A 177 3.78 6.40 9.66
C THR A 177 4.14 6.86 11.07
N THR A 178 5.10 6.20 11.73
CA THR A 178 5.62 6.63 13.03
C THR A 178 6.71 7.71 12.90
N ILE A 179 7.73 7.45 12.07
CA ILE A 179 8.91 8.33 11.95
C ILE A 179 8.58 9.58 11.12
N GLY A 180 7.75 9.45 10.09
CA GLY A 180 7.42 10.56 9.18
C GLY A 180 6.85 11.78 9.92
N PRO A 181 5.70 11.66 10.62
CA PRO A 181 5.11 12.78 11.34
C PRO A 181 6.01 13.33 12.46
N LEU A 182 6.84 12.48 13.08
CA LEU A 182 7.82 12.91 14.08
C LEU A 182 8.84 13.87 13.46
N ILE A 183 9.42 13.51 12.31
CA ILE A 183 10.34 14.38 11.56
C ILE A 183 9.61 15.66 11.12
N GLY A 184 8.39 15.52 10.59
CA GLY A 184 7.60 16.63 10.08
C GLY A 184 7.32 17.70 11.14
N GLY A 185 6.83 17.30 12.31
CA GLY A 185 6.46 18.24 13.37
C GLY A 185 7.64 18.77 14.20
N LEU A 186 8.69 17.97 14.41
CA LEU A 186 9.84 18.43 15.21
C LEU A 186 10.76 19.39 14.47
N LEU A 187 10.84 19.28 13.14
CA LEU A 187 11.80 20.03 12.32
C LEU A 187 11.19 21.19 11.54
N GLU A 188 9.87 21.39 11.59
CA GLU A 188 9.24 22.61 11.04
C GLU A 188 9.71 23.86 11.81
N HIS A 189 9.74 25.01 11.14
CA HIS A 189 10.17 26.30 11.69
C HIS A 189 11.48 26.20 12.49
N PRO A 190 12.57 25.68 11.90
CA PRO A 190 13.79 25.39 12.66
C PRO A 190 14.47 26.66 13.20
N ALA A 191 14.33 27.79 12.52
CA ALA A 191 14.84 29.09 12.99
C ALA A 191 14.17 29.54 14.30
N GLU A 192 12.88 29.23 14.48
CA GLU A 192 12.10 29.58 15.68
C GLU A 192 12.25 28.55 16.79
N LYS A 193 12.19 27.25 16.46
CA LYS A 193 12.24 26.15 17.45
C LYS A 193 13.64 25.89 17.98
N TYR A 194 14.67 26.08 17.15
CA TYR A 194 16.07 25.85 17.52
C TYR A 194 16.95 27.08 17.20
N PRO A 195 16.70 28.22 17.86
CA PRO A 195 17.39 29.48 17.56
C PRO A 195 18.90 29.39 17.76
N GLY A 196 19.37 28.53 18.68
CA GLY A 196 20.80 28.30 18.92
C GLY A 196 21.56 27.64 17.76
N VAL A 197 20.87 26.96 16.85
CA VAL A 197 21.49 26.27 15.69
C VAL A 197 21.11 26.94 14.37
N PHE A 198 19.85 27.40 14.24
CA PHE A 198 19.31 27.92 12.97
C PHE A 198 18.83 29.38 13.02
N GLY A 199 18.88 30.06 14.17
CA GLY A 199 18.29 31.40 14.36
C GLY A 199 18.96 32.54 13.59
N GLY A 200 20.10 32.31 12.95
CA GLY A 200 20.76 33.28 12.06
C GLY A 200 20.61 32.98 10.56
N SER A 201 19.84 31.95 10.19
CA SER A 201 19.71 31.52 8.80
C SER A 201 18.48 32.11 8.14
N THR A 202 18.70 33.15 7.31
CA THR A 202 17.66 33.75 6.46
C THR A 202 16.97 32.73 5.55
N PHE A 203 17.67 31.66 5.18
CA PHE A 203 17.11 30.57 4.38
C PHE A 203 16.02 29.81 5.13
N PHE A 204 16.23 29.46 6.41
CA PHE A 204 15.26 28.69 7.19
C PHE A 204 14.08 29.53 7.69
N GLU A 205 14.27 30.84 7.84
CA GLU A 205 13.15 31.79 8.02
C GLU A 205 12.30 31.88 6.75
N THR A 206 12.94 31.88 5.58
CA THR A 206 12.26 31.95 4.28
C THR A 206 11.58 30.63 3.88
N TYR A 207 12.15 29.49 4.27
CA TYR A 207 11.68 28.14 3.96
C TYR A 207 11.55 27.30 5.25
N PRO A 208 10.54 27.58 6.09
CA PRO A 208 10.39 26.94 7.40
C PRO A 208 10.13 25.43 7.33
N TYR A 209 9.66 24.93 6.18
CA TYR A 209 9.34 23.52 5.95
C TYR A 209 10.39 22.75 5.15
N PHE A 210 11.50 23.40 4.76
CA PHE A 210 12.52 22.72 3.95
C PHE A 210 13.26 21.63 4.73
N LEU A 211 13.54 21.86 6.02
CA LEU A 211 14.29 20.91 6.86
C LEU A 211 13.60 19.53 7.02
N PRO A 212 12.31 19.42 7.37
CA PRO A 212 11.66 18.11 7.44
C PRO A 212 11.60 17.43 6.07
N CYS A 213 11.41 18.22 5.00
CA CYS A 213 11.42 17.70 3.63
C CYS A 213 12.79 17.16 3.23
N SER A 214 13.88 17.88 3.53
CA SER A 214 15.24 17.52 3.15
C SER A 214 15.73 16.26 3.85
N VAL A 215 15.35 16.02 5.12
CA VAL A 215 15.67 14.78 5.84
C VAL A 215 15.07 13.56 5.13
N SER A 216 13.77 13.61 4.80
CA SER A 216 13.10 12.51 4.09
C SER A 216 13.64 12.32 2.65
N ALA A 217 13.95 13.41 1.95
CA ALA A 217 14.54 13.38 0.62
C ALA A 217 15.96 12.79 0.63
N THR A 218 16.77 13.16 1.62
CA THR A 218 18.14 12.63 1.81
C THR A 218 18.11 11.14 2.12
N PHE A 219 17.15 10.68 2.93
CA PHE A 219 16.95 9.25 3.15
C PHE A 219 16.67 8.49 1.85
N ALA A 220 15.83 9.05 0.95
CA ALA A 220 15.59 8.46 -0.36
C ALA A 220 16.84 8.47 -1.26
N VAL A 221 17.71 9.50 -1.17
CA VAL A 221 19.01 9.53 -1.86
C VAL A 221 19.96 8.45 -1.32
N ILE A 222 20.01 8.25 0.00
CA ILE A 222 20.80 7.16 0.60
C ILE A 222 20.29 5.81 0.10
N CYS A 223 18.96 5.61 0.08
CA CYS A 223 18.34 4.42 -0.49
C CYS A 223 18.72 4.23 -1.96
N TRP A 224 18.79 5.30 -2.75
CA TRP A 224 19.25 5.23 -4.13
C TRP A 224 20.68 4.72 -4.25
N PHE A 225 21.61 5.21 -3.42
CA PHE A 225 22.99 4.70 -3.40
C PHE A 225 23.06 3.24 -2.96
N VAL A 226 22.29 2.86 -1.94
CA VAL A 226 22.20 1.46 -1.49
C VAL A 226 21.67 0.57 -2.63
N ALA A 227 20.64 1.03 -3.35
CA ALA A 227 20.12 0.32 -4.51
C ALA A 227 21.17 0.18 -5.61
N TYR A 228 21.91 1.25 -5.89
CA TYR A 228 22.96 1.25 -6.92
C TYR A 228 24.05 0.21 -6.63
N PHE A 229 24.58 0.17 -5.41
CA PHE A 229 25.70 -0.70 -5.05
C PHE A 229 25.29 -2.14 -4.69
N PHE A 230 24.17 -2.32 -3.98
CA PHE A 230 23.85 -3.60 -3.32
C PHE A 230 22.63 -4.33 -3.88
N LEU A 231 21.69 -3.62 -4.53
CA LEU A 231 20.53 -4.26 -5.13
C LEU A 231 20.96 -5.03 -6.38
N LYS A 232 20.63 -6.32 -6.40
CA LYS A 232 20.80 -7.16 -7.58
C LYS A 232 19.52 -7.13 -8.42
N GLU A 233 19.69 -7.20 -9.73
CA GLU A 233 18.55 -7.32 -10.63
C GLU A 233 17.90 -8.70 -10.47
N THR A 234 16.57 -8.75 -10.40
CA THR A 234 15.80 -10.00 -10.24
C THR A 234 15.21 -10.48 -11.55
N THR A 235 14.94 -9.57 -12.50
CA THR A 235 14.40 -9.90 -13.81
C THR A 235 15.49 -9.87 -14.88
N THR A 236 15.57 -10.87 -15.76
CA THR A 236 16.46 -10.81 -16.92
C THR A 236 15.99 -9.70 -17.88
N PRO A 237 16.79 -8.64 -18.12
CA PRO A 237 16.36 -7.50 -18.92
C PRO A 237 16.17 -7.92 -20.39
N GLN A 238 14.96 -7.72 -20.92
CA GLN A 238 14.64 -8.02 -22.32
C GLN A 238 15.10 -6.90 -23.27
N MET A 239 15.22 -5.66 -22.77
CA MET A 239 15.67 -4.48 -23.51
C MET A 239 16.59 -3.60 -22.67
N SER A 240 17.54 -2.92 -23.32
CA SER A 240 18.36 -1.89 -22.67
C SER A 240 17.49 -0.65 -22.36
N ALA A 241 17.71 -0.03 -21.19
CA ALA A 241 16.98 1.17 -20.77
C ALA A 241 17.03 2.29 -21.83
N LYS A 242 18.20 2.48 -22.46
CA LYS A 242 18.38 3.50 -23.51
C LYS A 242 17.51 3.21 -24.73
N ASP A 243 17.42 1.96 -25.16
CA ASP A 243 16.66 1.59 -26.35
C ASP A 243 15.14 1.70 -26.13
N TYR A 244 14.67 1.43 -24.91
CA TYR A 244 13.27 1.59 -24.51
C TYR A 244 12.84 3.06 -24.55
N PHE A 245 13.56 3.95 -23.86
CA PHE A 245 13.21 5.37 -23.80
C PHE A 245 13.46 6.12 -25.11
N LEU A 246 14.48 5.75 -25.88
CA LEU A 246 14.78 6.36 -27.18
C LEU A 246 13.89 5.83 -28.32
N ARG A 247 12.98 4.88 -28.03
CA ARG A 247 12.04 4.26 -28.99
C ARG A 247 12.71 3.91 -30.32
N ARG A 248 13.96 3.43 -30.28
CA ARG A 248 14.56 2.85 -31.47
C ARG A 248 13.83 1.52 -31.65
N LYS A 249 13.07 1.35 -32.73
CA LYS A 249 12.56 0.03 -33.14
C LYS A 249 13.77 -0.86 -33.43
N SER A 250 14.45 -1.39 -32.40
CA SER A 250 15.29 -2.54 -32.61
C SER A 250 14.31 -3.66 -32.93
N LYS A 251 14.41 -4.20 -34.15
CA LYS A 251 13.82 -5.50 -34.45
C LYS A 251 14.12 -6.43 -33.27
N PRO A 252 13.17 -7.25 -32.80
CA PRO A 252 13.53 -8.32 -31.88
C PRO A 252 14.71 -9.05 -32.52
N LYS A 253 15.78 -9.29 -31.76
CA LYS A 253 16.83 -10.20 -32.22
C LYS A 253 16.13 -11.51 -32.53
N GLY A 254 15.93 -11.78 -33.83
CA GLY A 254 15.57 -13.13 -34.28
C GLY A 254 16.63 -14.08 -33.74
N PRO A 255 16.27 -15.34 -33.48
CA PRO A 255 17.23 -16.31 -32.97
C PRO A 255 18.43 -16.31 -33.92
N ASN A 256 19.62 -16.02 -33.37
CA ASN A 256 20.86 -16.32 -34.07
C ASN A 256 20.75 -17.78 -34.53
N GLY A 257 21.00 -18.02 -35.82
CA GLY A 257 20.94 -19.34 -36.45
C GLY A 257 21.95 -20.31 -35.85
N GLY A 258 21.68 -20.81 -34.65
CA GLY A 258 22.12 -22.11 -34.18
C GLY A 258 21.03 -23.10 -34.54
N LEU A 259 21.42 -24.20 -35.19
CA LEU A 259 20.53 -25.32 -35.50
C LEU A 259 19.71 -25.69 -34.25
N PRO A 260 18.41 -26.04 -34.40
CA PRO A 260 17.64 -26.56 -33.28
C PRO A 260 18.31 -27.85 -32.80
N ALA A 261 18.67 -27.90 -31.52
CA ALA A 261 19.03 -29.15 -30.87
C ALA A 261 17.76 -29.99 -30.73
N THR A 262 17.60 -30.94 -31.64
CA THR A 262 16.62 -32.03 -31.53
C THR A 262 16.95 -32.86 -30.29
N THR A 263 16.05 -32.87 -29.32
CA THR A 263 15.96 -33.94 -28.32
C THR A 263 14.97 -34.99 -28.84
N GLU A 264 15.27 -36.26 -28.66
CA GLU A 264 14.59 -37.42 -29.29
C GLU A 264 13.11 -37.62 -28.91
N ASN A 265 12.48 -36.74 -28.13
CA ASN A 265 11.13 -36.99 -27.57
C ASN A 265 10.03 -35.99 -28.00
N GLY A 266 10.22 -35.18 -29.04
CA GLY A 266 9.11 -34.53 -29.74
C GLY A 266 8.19 -33.60 -28.93
N VAL A 267 8.60 -33.12 -27.76
CA VAL A 267 7.86 -32.11 -26.99
C VAL A 267 8.48 -30.74 -27.22
N HIS A 268 7.77 -29.89 -27.96
CA HIS A 268 8.08 -28.46 -28.06
C HIS A 268 7.72 -27.76 -26.73
N CYS A 269 8.71 -27.49 -25.88
CA CYS A 269 8.56 -26.52 -24.80
C CYS A 269 8.84 -25.13 -25.36
N ASP A 270 7.78 -24.41 -25.73
CA ASP A 270 7.86 -23.02 -26.16
C ASP A 270 8.13 -22.13 -24.92
N ASN A 271 9.38 -22.11 -24.44
CA ASN A 271 9.81 -21.42 -23.21
C ASN A 271 9.86 -19.88 -23.34
N ASN A 272 9.12 -19.28 -24.27
CA ASN A 272 9.09 -17.84 -24.50
C ASN A 272 7.75 -17.24 -24.06
N GLU A 273 7.45 -17.32 -22.76
CA GLU A 273 6.35 -16.57 -22.16
C GLU A 273 6.71 -15.08 -22.09
N GLY A 274 6.52 -14.38 -23.22
CA GLY A 274 6.63 -12.93 -23.28
C GLY A 274 5.54 -12.22 -22.47
N GLN A 275 5.78 -10.95 -22.16
CA GLN A 275 4.76 -10.11 -21.51
C GLN A 275 3.49 -10.03 -22.33
N LEU A 276 2.36 -10.21 -21.65
CA LEU A 276 1.06 -10.14 -22.29
C LEU A 276 0.63 -8.67 -22.50
N PRO A 277 -0.02 -8.35 -23.63
CA PRO A 277 -0.67 -7.04 -23.80
C PRO A 277 -1.81 -6.87 -22.77
N LEU A 278 -2.15 -5.62 -22.43
CA LEU A 278 -3.16 -5.28 -21.41
C LEU A 278 -4.47 -6.07 -21.60
N ARG A 279 -4.94 -6.24 -22.84
CA ARG A 279 -6.18 -6.99 -23.12
C ARG A 279 -6.12 -8.46 -22.69
N LYS A 280 -4.94 -9.08 -22.73
CA LYS A 280 -4.70 -10.46 -22.28
C LYS A 280 -4.38 -10.55 -20.78
N LEU A 281 -4.09 -9.43 -20.11
CA LEU A 281 -3.97 -9.34 -18.65
C LEU A 281 -5.33 -9.20 -17.95
N LEU A 282 -6.36 -8.75 -18.67
CA LEU A 282 -7.74 -8.63 -18.18
C LEU A 282 -8.44 -9.99 -18.13
N VAL A 283 -7.78 -10.99 -17.54
CA VAL A 283 -8.36 -12.29 -17.25
C VAL A 283 -9.15 -12.23 -15.94
N PRO A 284 -10.18 -13.09 -15.77
CA PRO A 284 -11.02 -13.07 -14.58
C PRO A 284 -10.23 -13.15 -13.27
N ASN A 285 -9.19 -14.00 -13.19
CA ASN A 285 -8.38 -14.16 -11.98
C ASN A 285 -7.71 -12.85 -11.54
N VAL A 286 -7.09 -12.14 -12.50
CA VAL A 286 -6.43 -10.85 -12.26
C VAL A 286 -7.44 -9.80 -11.86
N LEU A 287 -8.58 -9.72 -12.57
CA LEU A 287 -9.64 -8.76 -12.27
C LEU A 287 -10.27 -8.99 -10.89
N ILE A 288 -10.48 -10.24 -10.49
CA ILE A 288 -11.00 -10.59 -9.17
C ILE A 288 -9.99 -10.19 -8.09
N ALA A 289 -8.71 -10.57 -8.24
CA ALA A 289 -7.67 -10.24 -7.26
C ALA A 289 -7.46 -8.71 -7.14
N ALA A 290 -7.35 -8.01 -8.26
CA ALA A 290 -7.20 -6.56 -8.31
C ALA A 290 -8.45 -5.83 -7.79
N GLY A 291 -9.65 -6.35 -8.10
CA GLY A 291 -10.91 -5.84 -7.58
C GLY A 291 -11.03 -5.98 -6.06
N CYS A 292 -10.70 -7.16 -5.51
CA CYS A 292 -10.64 -7.38 -4.06
C CYS A 292 -9.64 -6.41 -3.39
N TYR A 293 -8.51 -6.15 -4.06
CA TYR A 293 -7.50 -5.23 -3.56
C TYR A 293 -8.01 -3.78 -3.54
N ALA A 294 -8.62 -3.32 -4.63
CA ALA A 294 -9.20 -1.99 -4.75
C ALA A 294 -10.35 -1.76 -3.76
N CYS A 295 -11.29 -2.71 -3.64
CA CYS A 295 -12.38 -2.63 -2.67
C CYS A 295 -11.88 -2.59 -1.23
N PHE A 296 -10.85 -3.38 -0.89
CA PHE A 296 -10.24 -3.32 0.43
C PHE A 296 -9.58 -1.96 0.68
N ALA A 297 -8.76 -1.49 -0.27
CA ALA A 297 -8.08 -0.20 -0.16
C ALA A 297 -9.05 0.98 -0.03
N PHE A 298 -10.22 0.91 -0.69
CA PHE A 298 -11.24 1.94 -0.61
C PHE A 298 -11.90 1.98 0.78
N SER A 299 -12.32 0.84 1.32
CA SER A 299 -12.90 0.75 2.67
C SER A 299 -11.90 1.20 3.74
N ASP A 300 -10.65 0.79 3.59
CA ASP A 300 -9.57 1.15 4.50
C ASP A 300 -9.25 2.66 4.47
N ILE A 301 -9.09 3.28 3.29
CA ILE A 301 -8.77 4.71 3.21
C ILE A 301 -9.96 5.58 3.67
N ALA A 302 -11.20 5.14 3.40
CA ALA A 302 -12.40 5.81 3.90
C ALA A 302 -12.43 5.80 5.43
N ALA A 303 -12.18 4.64 6.06
CA ALA A 303 -12.11 4.55 7.51
C ALA A 303 -10.97 5.40 8.10
N ARG A 304 -9.78 5.37 7.50
CA ARG A 304 -8.62 6.14 7.98
C ARG A 304 -8.80 7.65 7.90
N THR A 305 -9.63 8.14 6.98
CA THR A 305 -9.88 9.57 6.81
C THR A 305 -11.02 10.08 7.70
N VAL A 306 -12.07 9.28 7.88
CA VAL A 306 -13.19 9.61 8.77
C VAL A 306 -12.82 9.50 10.25
N LEU A 307 -11.96 8.56 10.62
CA LEU A 307 -11.64 8.28 12.03
C LEU A 307 -11.11 9.50 12.82
N PRO A 308 -10.11 10.27 12.35
CA PRO A 308 -9.62 11.45 13.06
C PRO A 308 -10.66 12.59 13.12
N VAL A 309 -11.47 12.73 12.05
CA VAL A 309 -12.54 13.73 11.98
C VAL A 309 -13.60 13.41 13.03
N TYR A 310 -14.03 12.15 13.11
CA TYR A 310 -14.95 11.65 14.14
C TYR A 310 -14.46 11.95 15.57
N PHE A 311 -13.17 11.73 15.85
CA PHE A 311 -12.61 12.02 17.17
C PHE A 311 -12.62 13.51 17.52
N THR A 312 -12.55 14.40 16.53
CA THR A 312 -12.48 15.86 16.76
C THR A 312 -13.85 16.48 17.01
N ILE A 313 -14.91 15.95 16.39
CA ILE A 313 -16.28 16.49 16.50
C ILE A 313 -16.78 16.41 17.94
N PRO A 314 -17.44 17.45 18.49
CA PRO A 314 -18.03 17.43 19.82
C PRO A 314 -19.01 16.27 20.07
N ILE A 315 -19.11 15.84 21.32
CA ILE A 315 -19.96 14.70 21.73
C ILE A 315 -21.44 14.95 21.36
N GLU A 316 -21.91 16.18 21.48
CA GLU A 316 -23.29 16.57 21.15
C GLU A 316 -23.63 16.35 19.66
N MET A 317 -22.65 16.49 18.78
CA MET A 317 -22.79 16.30 17.33
C MET A 317 -22.43 14.87 16.89
N GLY A 318 -22.24 13.95 17.84
CA GLY A 318 -21.98 12.53 17.55
C GLY A 318 -20.50 12.18 17.32
N GLY A 319 -19.56 13.01 17.79
CA GLY A 319 -18.13 12.68 17.86
C GLY A 319 -17.65 12.41 19.29
N LEU A 320 -16.35 12.55 19.56
CA LEU A 320 -15.75 12.38 20.90
C LEU A 320 -15.13 13.65 21.51
N GLY A 321 -15.00 14.74 20.75
CA GLY A 321 -14.46 16.02 21.23
C GLY A 321 -13.03 15.93 21.76
N LEU A 322 -12.22 15.02 21.21
CA LEU A 322 -10.86 14.76 21.69
C LEU A 322 -9.89 15.86 21.25
N ARG A 323 -8.91 16.13 22.12
CA ARG A 323 -7.80 17.02 21.80
C ARG A 323 -6.90 16.39 20.71
N PRO A 324 -6.29 17.20 19.82
CA PRO A 324 -5.39 16.70 18.76
C PRO A 324 -4.26 15.78 19.27
N SER A 325 -3.71 16.04 20.46
CA SER A 325 -2.66 15.20 21.06
C SER A 325 -3.13 13.79 21.43
N ALA A 326 -4.38 13.65 21.89
CA ALA A 326 -4.98 12.36 22.19
C ALA A 326 -5.23 11.57 20.90
N ILE A 327 -5.73 12.24 19.85
CA ILE A 327 -5.93 11.66 18.52
C ILE A 327 -4.62 11.12 17.96
N GLY A 328 -3.55 11.93 18.01
CA GLY A 328 -2.22 11.52 17.55
C GLY A 328 -1.68 10.31 18.31
N THR A 329 -1.92 10.24 19.63
CA THR A 329 -1.51 9.10 20.46
C THR A 329 -2.25 7.81 20.08
N ILE A 330 -3.58 7.88 19.90
CA ILE A 330 -4.42 6.73 19.50
C ILE A 330 -3.97 6.17 18.15
N LEU A 331 -3.81 7.04 17.15
CA LEU A 331 -3.40 6.62 15.79
C LEU A 331 -1.98 6.05 15.77
N SER A 332 -1.06 6.61 16.57
CA SER A 332 0.30 6.10 16.69
C SER A 332 0.34 4.71 17.33
N LEU A 333 -0.43 4.51 18.41
CA LEU A 333 -0.55 3.21 19.07
C LEU A 333 -1.20 2.17 18.15
N GLN A 334 -2.21 2.56 17.38
CA GLN A 334 -2.84 1.71 16.37
C GLN A 334 -1.83 1.29 15.28
N GLY A 335 -1.06 2.24 14.73
CA GLY A 335 -0.03 1.95 13.72
C GLY A 335 1.03 0.99 14.25
N PHE A 336 1.50 1.21 15.48
CA PHE A 336 2.42 0.32 16.18
C PHE A 336 1.83 -1.09 16.36
N ALA A 337 0.61 -1.18 16.88
CA ALA A 337 -0.08 -2.45 17.06
C ALA A 337 -0.29 -3.18 15.72
N SER A 338 -0.60 -2.47 14.64
CA SER A 338 -0.75 -3.04 13.29
C SER A 338 0.53 -3.69 12.81
N GLY A 339 1.65 -2.96 12.79
CA GLY A 339 2.94 -3.47 12.33
C GLY A 339 3.42 -4.64 13.19
N PHE A 340 3.29 -4.53 14.51
CA PHE A 340 3.70 -5.57 15.45
C PHE A 340 2.86 -6.86 15.30
N CYS A 341 1.54 -6.73 15.26
CA CYS A 341 0.64 -7.89 15.08
C CYS A 341 0.85 -8.56 13.72
N GLN A 342 0.98 -7.79 12.64
CA GLN A 342 1.21 -8.37 11.31
C GLN A 342 2.55 -9.11 11.24
N THR A 343 3.61 -8.56 11.83
CA THR A 343 4.94 -9.20 11.83
C THR A 343 4.92 -10.53 12.60
N LEU A 344 4.24 -10.59 13.75
CA LEU A 344 4.28 -11.78 14.62
C LEU A 344 3.20 -12.83 14.29
N LEU A 345 2.00 -12.38 13.91
CA LEU A 345 0.83 -13.25 13.80
C LEU A 345 0.50 -13.65 12.37
N PHE A 346 0.92 -12.87 11.35
CA PHE A 346 0.47 -13.11 9.97
C PHE A 346 0.81 -14.51 9.47
N ALA A 347 2.08 -14.93 9.56
CA ALA A 347 2.49 -16.26 9.10
C ALA A 347 1.72 -17.38 9.85
N ARG A 348 1.56 -17.25 11.18
CA ARG A 348 0.84 -18.23 12.01
C ARG A 348 -0.65 -18.32 11.64
N LEU A 349 -1.29 -17.18 11.42
CA LEU A 349 -2.71 -17.13 11.05
C LEU A 349 -2.92 -17.58 9.60
N HIS A 350 -2.01 -17.22 8.70
CA HIS A 350 -2.02 -17.67 7.30
C HIS A 350 -1.90 -19.20 7.21
N ASP A 351 -0.97 -19.79 7.95
CA ASP A 351 -0.76 -21.25 7.97
C ASP A 351 -1.96 -22.00 8.58
N ARG A 352 -2.64 -21.41 9.57
CA ARG A 352 -3.78 -22.05 10.24
C ARG A 352 -5.11 -21.90 9.51
N LEU A 353 -5.43 -20.69 9.04
CA LEU A 353 -6.72 -20.36 8.44
C LEU A 353 -6.72 -20.57 6.92
N GLY A 354 -5.55 -20.47 6.28
CA GLY A 354 -5.42 -20.36 4.84
C GLY A 354 -5.71 -18.94 4.34
N PRO A 355 -5.29 -18.59 3.11
CA PRO A 355 -5.37 -17.22 2.60
C PRO A 355 -6.82 -16.75 2.42
N LYS A 356 -7.71 -17.56 1.83
CA LYS A 356 -9.12 -17.17 1.63
C LYS A 356 -9.82 -16.82 2.95
N ASN A 357 -9.72 -17.72 3.94
CA ASN A 357 -10.41 -17.51 5.21
C ASN A 357 -9.78 -16.34 5.98
N LEU A 358 -8.46 -16.17 5.93
CA LEU A 358 -7.81 -15.02 6.54
C LEU A 358 -8.29 -13.70 5.91
N TYR A 359 -8.47 -13.66 4.58
CA TYR A 359 -9.06 -12.50 3.90
C TYR A 359 -10.52 -12.25 4.34
N LEU A 360 -11.35 -13.30 4.38
CA LEU A 360 -12.75 -13.19 4.76
C LEU A 360 -12.92 -12.76 6.23
N VAL A 361 -12.15 -13.34 7.14
CA VAL A 361 -12.14 -12.94 8.56
C VAL A 361 -11.71 -11.49 8.68
N GLY A 362 -10.55 -11.10 8.11
CA GLY A 362 -10.08 -9.72 8.21
C GLY A 362 -11.02 -8.69 7.57
N SER A 363 -11.61 -9.00 6.41
CA SER A 363 -12.59 -8.11 5.77
C SER A 363 -13.90 -8.04 6.54
N SER A 364 -14.35 -9.13 7.17
CA SER A 364 -15.54 -9.12 8.02
C SER A 364 -15.37 -8.23 9.26
N LEU A 365 -14.15 -8.07 9.78
CA LEU A 365 -13.86 -7.21 10.95
C LEU A 365 -14.04 -5.71 10.66
N PHE A 366 -14.06 -5.28 9.38
CA PHE A 366 -14.44 -3.91 9.04
C PHE A 366 -15.89 -3.60 9.41
N LEU A 367 -16.81 -4.56 9.28
CA LEU A 367 -18.23 -4.37 9.57
C LEU A 367 -18.46 -3.95 11.04
N PRO A 368 -18.03 -4.71 12.07
CA PRO A 368 -18.14 -4.27 13.44
C PRO A 368 -17.30 -3.02 13.69
N ALA A 369 -16.10 -2.86 13.12
CA ALA A 369 -15.30 -1.65 13.31
C ALA A 369 -16.04 -0.36 12.89
N ILE A 370 -16.90 -0.45 11.85
CA ILE A 370 -17.74 0.66 11.40
C ILE A 370 -18.95 0.86 12.33
N VAL A 371 -19.59 -0.22 12.79
CA VAL A 371 -20.71 -0.13 13.75
C VAL A 371 -20.26 0.47 15.08
N PHE A 372 -19.00 0.30 15.46
CA PHE A 372 -18.47 0.90 16.68
C PHE A 372 -18.55 2.43 16.69
N PHE A 373 -18.44 3.13 15.54
CA PHE A 373 -18.54 4.60 15.50
C PHE A 373 -19.82 5.17 16.11
N PRO A 374 -21.03 4.79 15.64
CA PRO A 374 -22.27 5.28 16.25
C PRO A 374 -22.48 4.77 17.68
N VAL A 375 -22.01 3.55 18.00
CA VAL A 375 -22.12 2.98 19.34
C VAL A 375 -21.28 3.75 20.35
N THR A 376 -20.01 4.05 20.04
CA THR A 376 -19.13 4.86 20.88
C THR A 376 -19.67 6.26 21.06
N ALA A 377 -20.22 6.88 20.00
CA ALA A 377 -20.82 8.20 20.07
C ALA A 377 -22.06 8.22 21.00
N TRP A 378 -22.93 7.22 20.89
CA TRP A 378 -24.10 7.11 21.74
C TRP A 378 -23.73 6.93 23.22
N VAL A 379 -22.81 6.00 23.54
CA VAL A 379 -22.34 5.80 24.92
C VAL A 379 -21.65 7.05 25.48
N ALA A 380 -20.83 7.73 24.65
CA ALA A 380 -20.17 8.97 25.05
C ALA A 380 -21.16 10.10 25.35
N ARG A 381 -22.31 10.14 24.66
CA ARG A 381 -23.36 11.14 24.92
C ARG A 381 -24.06 10.92 26.26
N GLU A 382 -24.26 9.68 26.67
CA GLU A 382 -24.94 9.35 27.93
C GLU A 382 -24.00 9.41 29.15
N ARG A 383 -22.75 8.97 28.99
CA ARG A 383 -21.82 8.77 30.12
C ARG A 383 -20.61 9.70 30.10
N GLY A 384 -20.42 10.49 29.05
CA GLY A 384 -19.18 11.22 28.81
C GLY A 384 -18.01 10.30 28.47
N LEU A 385 -16.78 10.83 28.57
CA LEU A 385 -15.54 10.12 28.25
C LEU A 385 -15.04 9.24 29.41
N ASP A 386 -15.84 8.25 29.78
CA ASP A 386 -15.51 7.30 30.85
C ASP A 386 -14.74 6.06 30.33
N TYR A 387 -14.29 5.18 31.22
CA TYR A 387 -13.53 3.96 30.90
C TYR A 387 -14.22 3.09 29.85
N VAL A 388 -15.56 3.04 29.84
CA VAL A 388 -16.34 2.28 28.84
C VAL A 388 -16.08 2.80 27.42
N VAL A 389 -16.09 4.12 27.20
CA VAL A 389 -15.82 4.70 25.88
C VAL A 389 -14.40 4.37 25.43
N TRP A 390 -13.42 4.46 26.33
CA TRP A 390 -12.04 4.10 26.03
C TRP A 390 -11.87 2.61 25.72
N THR A 391 -12.59 1.71 26.39
CA THR A 391 -12.58 0.27 26.03
C THR A 391 -13.19 0.02 24.65
N LEU A 392 -14.25 0.74 24.28
CA LEU A 392 -14.85 0.64 22.95
C LEU A 392 -13.91 1.18 21.87
N VAL A 393 -13.28 2.34 22.09
CA VAL A 393 -12.26 2.91 21.17
C VAL A 393 -11.09 1.94 21.02
N GLY A 394 -10.56 1.40 22.12
CA GLY A 394 -9.48 0.42 22.09
C GLY A 394 -9.85 -0.84 21.30
N THR A 395 -11.06 -1.35 21.51
CA THR A 395 -11.61 -2.50 20.76
C THR A 395 -11.72 -2.17 19.27
N GLN A 396 -12.26 -1.00 18.92
CA GLN A 396 -12.37 -0.53 17.54
C GLN A 396 -11.00 -0.44 16.87
N MET A 397 -9.97 0.06 17.57
CA MET A 397 -8.61 0.14 17.04
C MET A 397 -8.02 -1.24 16.77
N MET A 398 -8.24 -2.20 17.67
CA MET A 398 -7.80 -3.60 17.48
C MET A 398 -8.53 -4.26 16.31
N LEU A 399 -9.81 -3.99 16.09
CA LEU A 399 -10.54 -4.50 14.93
C LEU A 399 -9.89 -4.02 13.62
N PHE A 400 -9.53 -2.74 13.50
CA PHE A 400 -8.81 -2.23 12.33
C PHE A 400 -7.42 -2.86 12.16
N VAL A 401 -6.70 -3.13 13.25
CA VAL A 401 -5.40 -3.83 13.22
C VAL A 401 -5.54 -5.21 12.57
N PHE A 402 -6.49 -6.02 13.02
CA PHE A 402 -6.71 -7.35 12.46
C PHE A 402 -7.31 -7.31 11.06
N ALA A 403 -8.16 -6.31 10.76
CA ALA A 403 -8.68 -6.11 9.41
C ALA A 403 -7.57 -5.83 8.39
N GLY A 404 -6.47 -5.20 8.82
CA GLY A 404 -5.27 -4.96 8.02
C GLY A 404 -4.60 -6.23 7.48
N PHE A 405 -4.86 -7.43 8.03
CA PHE A 405 -4.29 -8.68 7.54
C PHE A 405 -4.79 -9.01 6.12
N SER A 406 -6.02 -8.63 5.81
CA SER A 406 -6.59 -8.83 4.47
C SER A 406 -5.83 -8.05 3.39
N PHE A 407 -5.25 -6.88 3.70
CA PHE A 407 -4.36 -6.17 2.77
C PHE A 407 -3.20 -7.05 2.33
N THR A 408 -2.53 -7.69 3.29
CA THR A 408 -1.39 -8.56 3.02
C THR A 408 -1.79 -9.78 2.20
N VAL A 409 -2.99 -10.34 2.45
CA VAL A 409 -3.52 -11.46 1.65
C VAL A 409 -3.84 -11.04 0.21
N THR A 410 -4.39 -9.84 -0.02
CA THR A 410 -4.66 -9.37 -1.40
C THR A 410 -3.40 -9.32 -2.25
N PHE A 411 -2.26 -8.96 -1.67
CA PHE A 411 -0.98 -8.99 -2.36
C PHE A 411 -0.58 -10.40 -2.81
N ILE A 412 -0.78 -11.42 -1.96
CA ILE A 412 -0.54 -12.82 -2.31
C ILE A 412 -1.42 -13.24 -3.51
N TYR A 413 -2.71 -12.91 -3.48
CA TYR A 413 -3.63 -13.24 -4.59
C TYR A 413 -3.31 -12.50 -5.89
N VAL A 414 -2.91 -11.23 -5.83
CA VAL A 414 -2.54 -10.45 -7.02
C VAL A 414 -1.32 -11.08 -7.71
N ASN A 415 -0.30 -11.48 -6.95
CA ASN A 415 0.86 -12.17 -7.52
C ASN A 415 0.49 -13.53 -8.09
N ALA A 416 -0.32 -14.30 -7.37
CA ALA A 416 -0.78 -15.62 -7.78
C ALA A 416 -1.70 -15.58 -9.02
N ALA A 417 -2.41 -14.47 -9.24
CA ALA A 417 -3.31 -14.31 -10.37
C ALA A 417 -2.59 -14.01 -11.70
N ALA A 418 -1.29 -13.72 -11.68
CA ALA A 418 -0.53 -13.40 -12.88
C ALA A 418 -0.57 -14.58 -13.87
N PRO A 419 -0.90 -14.37 -15.16
CA PRO A 419 -1.03 -15.48 -16.12
C PRO A 419 0.28 -16.22 -16.39
N ASN A 420 1.40 -15.54 -16.20
CA ASN A 420 2.74 -16.09 -16.31
C ASN A 420 3.70 -15.30 -15.41
N ARG A 421 4.86 -15.89 -15.09
CA ARG A 421 5.87 -15.23 -14.24
C ARG A 421 6.38 -13.91 -14.84
N ALA A 422 6.45 -13.82 -16.16
CA ALA A 422 6.89 -12.61 -16.87
C ALA A 422 5.91 -11.43 -16.77
N SER A 423 4.65 -11.66 -16.42
CA SER A 423 3.60 -10.64 -16.32
C SER A 423 3.24 -10.27 -14.87
N ILE A 424 4.01 -10.73 -13.88
CA ILE A 424 3.81 -10.38 -12.46
C ILE A 424 3.88 -8.86 -12.26
N GLY A 425 4.83 -8.17 -12.90
CA GLY A 425 4.92 -6.70 -12.78
C GLY A 425 3.75 -5.99 -13.40
N ALA A 426 3.37 -6.32 -14.64
CA ALA A 426 2.19 -5.76 -15.27
C ALA A 426 0.90 -6.02 -14.46
N THR A 427 0.77 -7.18 -13.84
CA THR A 427 -0.36 -7.54 -12.96
C THR A 427 -0.39 -6.70 -11.69
N ASN A 428 0.75 -6.56 -11.00
CA ASN A 428 0.89 -5.67 -9.84
C ASN A 428 0.64 -4.20 -10.21
N GLY A 429 1.11 -3.75 -11.37
CA GLY A 429 0.87 -2.41 -11.88
C GLY A 429 -0.60 -2.13 -12.14
N LEU A 430 -1.32 -3.09 -12.71
CA LEU A 430 -2.77 -2.98 -12.95
C LEU A 430 -3.54 -2.92 -11.62
N ALA A 431 -3.21 -3.81 -10.68
CA ALA A 431 -3.83 -3.84 -9.37
C ALA A 431 -3.54 -2.56 -8.56
N GLN A 432 -2.30 -2.07 -8.59
CA GLN A 432 -1.92 -0.82 -7.94
C GLN A 432 -2.60 0.39 -8.59
N MET A 433 -2.74 0.43 -9.92
CA MET A 433 -3.51 1.47 -10.61
C MET A 433 -4.95 1.55 -10.09
N MET A 434 -5.64 0.41 -9.98
CA MET A 434 -7.01 0.36 -9.43
C MET A 434 -7.04 0.88 -7.98
N VAL A 435 -6.04 0.51 -7.17
CA VAL A 435 -5.91 1.02 -5.79
C VAL A 435 -5.67 2.54 -5.76
N SER A 436 -4.78 3.08 -6.57
CA SER A 436 -4.50 4.52 -6.61
C SER A 436 -5.74 5.33 -7.02
N VAL A 437 -6.56 4.83 -7.96
CA VAL A 437 -7.86 5.46 -8.28
C VAL A 437 -8.77 5.49 -7.04
N THR A 438 -8.90 4.36 -6.33
CA THR A 438 -9.73 4.34 -5.11
C THR A 438 -9.19 5.22 -4.00
N ARG A 439 -7.86 5.34 -3.87
CA ARG A 439 -7.20 6.22 -2.87
C ARG A 439 -7.33 7.70 -3.22
N ALA A 440 -7.41 8.05 -4.49
CA ALA A 440 -7.68 9.42 -4.92
C ALA A 440 -9.14 9.84 -4.60
N LEU A 441 -10.10 8.94 -4.80
CA LEU A 441 -11.53 9.22 -4.57
C LEU A 441 -11.95 9.06 -3.11
N GLY A 442 -11.28 8.17 -2.38
CA GLY A 442 -11.63 7.74 -1.03
C GLY A 442 -11.83 8.87 -0.02
N PRO A 443 -10.80 9.70 0.26
CA PRO A 443 -10.89 10.80 1.21
C PRO A 443 -11.99 11.80 0.84
N ILE A 444 -12.12 12.15 -0.44
CA ILE A 444 -13.11 13.11 -0.93
C ILE A 444 -14.53 12.57 -0.69
N GLY A 445 -14.79 11.34 -1.10
CA GLY A 445 -16.10 10.71 -0.94
C GLY A 445 -16.49 10.52 0.52
N ALA A 446 -15.57 9.98 1.34
CA ALA A 446 -15.85 9.67 2.74
C ALA A 446 -16.03 10.93 3.60
N ASN A 447 -15.16 11.94 3.46
CA ASN A 447 -15.28 13.19 4.21
C ASN A 447 -16.49 14.04 3.76
N SER A 448 -16.81 14.05 2.47
CA SER A 448 -18.02 14.74 1.98
C SER A 448 -19.28 14.07 2.50
N ALA A 449 -19.33 12.73 2.50
CA ALA A 449 -20.43 11.98 3.09
C ALA A 449 -20.55 12.24 4.59
N PHE A 450 -19.43 12.31 5.33
CA PHE A 450 -19.41 12.65 6.76
C PHE A 450 -19.99 14.05 7.02
N SER A 451 -19.52 15.05 6.28
CA SER A 451 -19.99 16.44 6.41
C SER A 451 -21.49 16.56 6.10
N LEU A 452 -21.95 15.94 5.00
CA LEU A 452 -23.38 15.91 4.64
C LEU A 452 -24.23 15.19 5.70
N SER A 453 -23.70 14.13 6.30
CA SER A 453 -24.34 13.39 7.38
C SER A 453 -24.68 14.30 8.56
N ILE A 454 -23.69 15.08 9.03
CA ILE A 454 -23.84 15.97 10.18
C ILE A 454 -24.62 17.24 9.83
N GLN A 455 -24.25 17.96 8.77
CA GLN A 455 -24.83 19.28 8.46
C GLN A 455 -26.30 19.23 8.03
N LYS A 456 -26.67 18.22 7.24
CA LYS A 456 -28.02 18.08 6.69
C LYS A 456 -28.87 17.06 7.45
N HIS A 457 -28.35 16.50 8.56
CA HIS A 457 -28.96 15.41 9.31
C HIS A 457 -29.47 14.24 8.44
N VAL A 458 -28.76 13.96 7.35
CA VAL A 458 -29.15 12.89 6.41
C VAL A 458 -29.11 11.56 7.14
N MET A 459 -30.21 10.81 7.12
CA MET A 459 -30.38 9.57 7.91
C MET A 459 -30.06 9.75 9.39
N GLY A 460 -30.45 10.89 9.98
CA GLY A 460 -30.24 11.16 11.41
C GLY A 460 -28.79 11.38 11.81
N GLY A 461 -27.90 11.69 10.87
CA GLY A 461 -26.47 11.85 11.14
C GLY A 461 -25.63 10.60 10.89
N TYR A 462 -26.23 9.51 10.43
CA TYR A 462 -25.56 8.22 10.25
C TYR A 462 -25.28 7.82 8.78
N PHE A 463 -25.58 8.69 7.80
CA PHE A 463 -25.41 8.40 6.38
C PHE A 463 -24.00 7.91 6.01
N VAL A 464 -22.97 8.52 6.56
CA VAL A 464 -21.57 8.12 6.31
C VAL A 464 -21.28 6.69 6.77
N TYR A 465 -21.82 6.28 7.91
CA TYR A 465 -21.59 4.94 8.45
C TYR A 465 -22.34 3.88 7.64
N TRP A 466 -23.53 4.20 7.15
CA TRP A 466 -24.25 3.33 6.19
C TRP A 466 -23.47 3.17 4.88
N LEU A 467 -22.95 4.27 4.32
CA LEU A 467 -22.11 4.22 3.13
C LEU A 467 -20.88 3.33 3.35
N MET A 468 -20.18 3.52 4.47
CA MET A 468 -19.01 2.72 4.82
C MET A 468 -19.37 1.24 5.06
N LEU A 469 -20.52 0.95 5.67
CA LEU A 469 -21.02 -0.43 5.86
C LEU A 469 -21.30 -1.11 4.53
N VAL A 470 -21.90 -0.40 3.56
CA VAL A 470 -22.12 -0.91 2.20
C VAL A 470 -20.78 -1.21 1.54
N MET A 471 -19.81 -0.28 1.62
CA MET A 471 -18.46 -0.49 1.08
C MET A 471 -17.77 -1.71 1.70
N ALA A 472 -17.79 -1.85 3.03
CA ALA A 472 -17.22 -2.99 3.74
C ALA A 472 -17.93 -4.30 3.40
N SER A 473 -19.26 -4.27 3.21
CA SER A 473 -20.04 -5.43 2.77
C SER A 473 -19.66 -5.86 1.36
N VAL A 474 -19.43 -4.90 0.46
CA VAL A 474 -18.90 -5.17 -0.89
C VAL A 474 -17.49 -5.76 -0.81
N THR A 475 -16.60 -5.21 0.02
CA THR A 475 -15.25 -5.78 0.25
C THR A 475 -15.32 -7.23 0.72
N PHE A 476 -16.19 -7.52 1.70
CA PHE A 476 -16.40 -8.88 2.21
C PHE A 476 -16.99 -9.81 1.14
N GLY A 477 -18.00 -9.33 0.41
CA GLY A 477 -18.65 -10.04 -0.70
C GLY A 477 -17.67 -10.44 -1.82
N MET A 478 -16.78 -9.53 -2.21
CA MET A 478 -15.73 -9.79 -3.20
C MET A 478 -14.79 -10.92 -2.78
N GLY A 479 -14.58 -11.11 -1.47
CA GLY A 479 -13.76 -12.20 -0.94
C GLY A 479 -14.27 -13.60 -1.25
N PHE A 480 -15.57 -13.77 -1.50
CA PHE A 480 -16.13 -15.08 -1.85
C PHE A 480 -15.70 -15.54 -3.25
N LEU A 481 -15.40 -14.60 -4.15
CA LEU A 481 -14.91 -14.85 -5.51
C LEU A 481 -13.47 -15.39 -5.52
N LEU A 482 -12.72 -15.23 -4.42
CA LEU A 482 -11.36 -15.76 -4.32
C LEU A 482 -11.36 -17.29 -4.14
N PRO A 483 -10.46 -18.02 -4.79
CA PRO A 483 -10.32 -19.46 -4.58
C PRO A 483 -9.70 -19.78 -3.21
N LYS A 484 -9.97 -20.98 -2.68
CA LYS A 484 -9.46 -21.42 -1.35
C LYS A 484 -7.94 -21.41 -1.28
N LYS A 485 -7.30 -21.89 -2.35
CA LYS A 485 -5.85 -21.79 -2.57
C LYS A 485 -5.59 -20.73 -3.64
N PRO A 486 -4.53 -19.92 -3.53
CA PRO A 486 -4.15 -18.99 -4.59
C PRO A 486 -3.89 -19.75 -5.88
N TRP A 487 -4.10 -19.09 -7.02
CA TRP A 487 -3.80 -19.66 -8.34
C TRP A 487 -2.30 -19.99 -8.44
N THR A 488 -1.96 -21.00 -9.25
CA THR A 488 -0.59 -21.41 -9.52
C THR A 488 -0.09 -20.71 -10.78
N VAL A 489 1.02 -19.97 -10.67
CA VAL A 489 1.71 -19.27 -11.77
C VAL A 489 2.86 -20.09 -12.30
#